data_AF-A0A2E7D8E9-F1
#
_entry.id   AF-A0A2E7D8E9-F1
#
_cell.length_a   1.000
_cell.length_b   1.000
_cell.length_c   1.000
_cell.angle_alpha   90.00
_cell.angle_beta   90.00
_cell.angle_gamma   90.00
#
_symmetry.space_group_name_H-M   'P 1'
#
loop_
_entity.id
_entity.type
_entity.pdbx_description
1 polymer ?
#
loop_
_entity_poly.entity_id
_entity_poly.type
_entity_poly.pdbx_seq_one_letter_code
_entity_poly.pdbx_strand_id
1 'polypeptide(L)'
;MTTRRDFLKTGLFSAGAMALMNPTDLFAAANKPPMRFIFMHRGNGLWPRVMVPPSFDKQLMEKERRKEAYEVDLDGHELPDWMNPLAKHVENLTILQGLSGKMCTVGHHSWCS
;
A
#
# COMPACT_ATOMS: atom_id res chain seq x y z
N MET A 1 17.72 20.36 44.41
CA MET A 1 18.59 20.66 43.26
C MET A 1 18.85 22.15 43.23
N THR A 2 19.98 22.61 43.75
CA THR A 2 20.25 24.05 43.88
C THR A 2 21.50 24.51 43.14
N THR A 3 22.29 23.59 42.55
CA THR A 3 23.47 23.92 41.74
C THR A 3 23.49 23.18 40.40
N ARG A 4 24.17 23.75 39.40
CA ARG A 4 24.40 23.12 38.08
C ARG A 4 25.11 21.77 38.19
N ARG A 5 25.99 21.63 39.18
CA ARG A 5 26.72 20.39 39.45
C ARG A 5 25.78 19.30 39.95
N ASP A 6 24.83 19.63 40.82
CA ASP A 6 23.83 18.67 41.29
C ASP A 6 22.90 18.24 40.16
N PHE A 7 22.50 19.17 39.29
CA PHE A 7 21.72 18.85 38.09
C PHE A 7 22.46 17.86 37.18
N LEU A 8 23.74 18.10 36.88
CA LEU A 8 24.53 17.21 36.04
C LEU A 8 24.76 15.84 36.71
N LYS A 9 25.07 15.80 38.01
CA LYS A 9 25.29 14.53 38.73
C LYS A 9 24.02 13.69 38.79
N THR A 10 22.91 14.30 39.17
CA THR A 10 21.64 13.58 39.27
C THR A 10 21.13 13.15 37.90
N GLY A 11 21.22 14.03 36.89
CA GLY A 11 20.81 13.71 35.51
C GLY A 11 21.64 12.61 34.86
N LEU A 12 22.96 12.60 35.05
CA LEU A 12 23.83 11.55 34.52
C LEU A 12 23.59 10.21 35.24
N PHE A 13 23.34 10.26 36.56
CA PHE A 13 23.04 9.06 37.35
C PHE A 13 21.68 8.45 36.97
N SER A 14 20.64 9.26 36.76
CA SER A 14 19.35 8.77 36.32
C SER A 14 19.38 8.25 34.88
N ALA A 15 20.11 8.90 33.96
CA ALA A 15 20.32 8.38 32.61
C ALA A 15 21.07 7.03 32.62
N GLY A 16 22.11 6.90 33.45
CA GLY A 16 22.84 5.64 33.64
C GLY A 16 21.99 4.54 34.27
N ALA A 17 21.16 4.87 35.26
CA ALA A 17 20.20 3.94 35.86
C ALA A 17 19.18 3.45 34.81
N MET A 18 18.62 4.34 34.00
CA MET A 18 17.70 3.98 32.91
C MET A 18 18.36 3.11 31.83
N ALA A 19 19.65 3.31 31.53
CA ALA A 19 20.39 2.48 30.59
C ALA A 19 20.64 1.04 31.12
N LEU A 20 20.74 0.87 32.43
CA LEU A 20 20.91 -0.44 33.09
C LEU A 20 19.57 -1.15 33.34
N MET A 21 18.46 -0.40 33.36
CA MET A 21 17.10 -0.92 33.37
C MET A 21 16.74 -1.40 31.97
N ASN A 22 17.33 -2.52 31.56
CA ASN A 22 17.14 -3.22 30.29
C ASN A 22 15.69 -3.07 29.76
N PRO A 23 15.39 -2.10 28.86
CA PRO A 23 14.03 -1.66 28.61
C PRO A 23 13.38 -2.56 27.56
N THR A 24 13.26 -3.84 27.86
CA THR A 24 12.61 -4.82 26.98
C THR A 24 11.13 -4.50 26.76
N ASP A 25 10.52 -3.75 27.69
CA ASP A 25 9.12 -3.31 27.62
C ASP A 25 8.92 -1.96 26.88
N LEU A 26 9.99 -1.27 26.47
CA LEU A 26 9.88 -0.07 25.63
C LEU A 26 9.82 -0.39 24.14
N PHE A 27 10.17 -1.61 23.75
CA PHE A 27 10.01 -2.08 22.39
C PHE A 27 8.61 -2.67 22.23
N ALA A 28 7.90 -2.25 21.17
CA ALA A 28 6.65 -2.88 20.81
C ALA A 28 6.87 -4.39 20.65
N ALA A 29 6.08 -5.19 21.36
CA ALA A 29 6.11 -6.64 21.22
C ALA A 29 6.00 -7.01 19.74
N ALA A 30 6.68 -8.08 19.32
CA ALA A 30 6.61 -8.61 17.95
C ALA A 30 5.17 -9.08 17.66
N ASN A 31 4.31 -8.14 17.32
CA ASN A 31 2.92 -8.39 17.03
C ASN A 31 2.86 -8.93 15.61
N LYS A 32 2.20 -10.07 15.42
CA LYS A 32 2.02 -10.63 14.08
C LYS A 32 1.38 -9.55 13.21
N PRO A 33 1.91 -9.24 12.03
CA PRO A 33 1.28 -8.26 11.16
C PRO A 33 -0.17 -8.69 10.91
N PRO A 34 -1.11 -7.73 10.79
CA PRO A 34 -2.51 -8.05 10.59
C PRO A 34 -2.66 -8.97 9.37
N MET A 35 -3.46 -10.03 9.49
CA MET A 35 -3.74 -10.92 8.37
C MET A 35 -4.41 -10.11 7.24
N ARG A 36 -3.87 -10.21 6.02
CA ARG A 36 -4.42 -9.55 4.83
C ARG A 36 -5.01 -10.61 3.91
N PHE A 37 -6.29 -10.48 3.59
CA PHE A 37 -6.96 -11.33 2.61
C PHE A 37 -6.89 -10.65 1.24
N ILE A 38 -6.42 -11.37 0.22
CA ILE A 38 -6.43 -10.91 -1.17
C ILE A 38 -7.48 -11.73 -1.91
N PHE A 39 -8.51 -11.06 -2.43
CA PHE A 39 -9.47 -11.68 -3.34
C PHE A 39 -8.95 -11.56 -4.76
N MET A 40 -8.64 -12.69 -5.40
CA MET A 40 -8.17 -12.72 -6.79
C MET A 40 -9.25 -13.30 -7.70
N HIS A 41 -9.73 -12.50 -8.64
CA HIS A 41 -10.62 -12.95 -9.70
C HIS A 41 -9.82 -13.12 -11.01
N ARG A 42 -9.66 -14.37 -11.46
CA ARG A 42 -9.06 -14.69 -12.77
C ARG A 42 -10.19 -15.00 -13.76
N GLY A 43 -10.50 -14.04 -14.63
CA GLY A 43 -11.52 -14.19 -15.66
C GLY A 43 -11.02 -13.77 -17.03
N ASN A 44 -11.56 -14.38 -18.08
CA ASN A 44 -11.39 -13.90 -19.45
C ASN A 44 -12.38 -12.77 -19.72
N GLY A 45 -11.97 -11.78 -20.53
CA GLY A 45 -12.86 -10.71 -20.99
C GLY A 45 -12.92 -9.46 -20.12
N LEU A 46 -12.09 -9.37 -19.06
CA LEU A 46 -11.89 -8.11 -18.33
C LEU A 46 -10.81 -7.29 -19.03
N TRP A 47 -11.23 -6.27 -19.78
CA TRP A 47 -10.32 -5.41 -20.54
C TRP A 47 -9.76 -4.29 -19.65
N PRO A 48 -8.46 -3.93 -19.75
CA PRO A 48 -7.87 -2.78 -19.07
C PRO A 48 -8.75 -1.51 -19.06
N ARG A 49 -9.26 -1.15 -20.24
CA ARG A 49 -10.12 0.04 -20.44
C ARG A 49 -11.39 0.09 -19.59
N VAL A 50 -11.92 -1.05 -19.12
CA VAL A 50 -13.15 -1.04 -18.32
C VAL A 50 -12.88 -0.75 -16.84
N MET A 51 -11.62 -0.78 -16.43
CA MET A 51 -11.18 -0.47 -15.06
C MET A 51 -10.81 1.02 -14.91
N VAL A 52 -10.77 1.79 -16.00
CA VAL A 52 -10.29 3.19 -16.01
C VAL A 52 -11.35 4.09 -15.39
N PRO A 53 -11.02 4.85 -14.33
CA PRO A 53 -11.94 5.80 -13.72
C PRO A 53 -12.47 6.84 -14.73
N PRO A 54 -13.80 7.04 -14.86
CA PRO A 54 -14.37 8.04 -15.76
C PRO A 54 -14.01 9.49 -15.41
N SER A 55 -13.58 9.72 -14.17
CA SER A 55 -13.13 11.00 -13.62
C SER A 55 -11.70 11.40 -14.04
N PHE A 56 -11.00 10.56 -14.82
CA PHE A 56 -9.65 10.90 -15.31
C PHE A 56 -9.66 12.14 -16.20
N ASP A 57 -8.61 12.95 -16.05
CA ASP A 57 -8.43 14.14 -16.86
C ASP A 57 -8.01 13.79 -18.30
N LYS A 58 -8.01 14.80 -19.18
CA LYS A 58 -7.66 14.59 -20.59
C LYS A 58 -6.23 14.07 -20.78
N GLN A 59 -5.31 14.40 -19.87
CA GLN A 59 -3.92 13.98 -19.98
C GLN A 59 -3.77 12.49 -19.61
N LEU A 60 -4.39 12.05 -18.53
CA LEU A 60 -4.42 10.64 -18.11
C LEU A 60 -5.14 9.77 -19.14
N MET A 61 -6.28 10.24 -19.66
CA MET A 61 -7.00 9.53 -20.72
C MET A 61 -6.15 9.38 -21.99
N GLU A 62 -5.32 10.37 -22.32
CA GLU A 62 -4.39 10.27 -23.45
C GLU A 62 -3.27 9.26 -23.19
N LYS A 63 -2.70 9.23 -21.98
CA LYS A 63 -1.70 8.23 -21.57
C LYS A 63 -2.27 6.82 -21.63
N GLU A 64 -3.48 6.61 -21.13
CA GLU A 64 -4.21 5.34 -21.20
C GLU A 64 -4.43 4.92 -22.67
N ARG A 65 -4.88 5.85 -23.53
CA ARG A 65 -5.06 5.58 -24.96
C ARG A 65 -3.77 5.14 -25.64
N ARG A 66 -2.63 5.69 -25.23
CA ARG A 66 -1.29 5.35 -25.73
C ARG A 66 -0.69 4.11 -25.07
N LYS A 67 -1.36 3.53 -24.06
CA LYS A 67 -0.86 2.41 -23.23
C LYS A 67 0.47 2.74 -22.54
N GLU A 68 0.63 4.00 -22.15
CA GLU A 68 1.79 4.46 -21.38
C GLU A 68 1.65 4.03 -19.92
N ALA A 69 2.78 3.86 -19.22
CA ALA A 69 2.76 3.61 -17.78
C ALA A 69 2.42 4.90 -17.03
N TYR A 70 1.51 4.79 -16.06
CA TYR A 70 1.17 5.88 -15.15
C TYR A 70 0.79 5.35 -13.77
N GLU A 71 0.97 6.20 -12.76
CA GLU A 71 0.58 5.97 -11.37
C GLU A 71 -0.30 7.14 -10.96
N VAL A 72 -1.48 6.83 -10.42
CA VAL A 72 -2.52 7.78 -10.05
C VAL A 72 -3.12 7.32 -8.73
N ASP A 73 -3.27 8.25 -7.80
CA ASP A 73 -4.02 8.02 -6.57
C ASP A 73 -5.50 7.84 -6.91
N LEU A 74 -6.16 6.85 -6.30
CA LEU A 74 -7.60 6.65 -6.51
C LEU A 74 -8.44 7.62 -5.67
N ASP A 75 -7.84 8.30 -4.70
CA ASP A 75 -8.53 9.30 -3.90
C ASP A 75 -9.07 10.44 -4.78
N GLY A 76 -10.37 10.73 -4.62
CA GLY A 76 -11.08 11.73 -5.41
C GLY A 76 -11.52 11.27 -6.80
N HIS A 77 -11.20 10.03 -7.20
CA HIS A 77 -11.65 9.45 -8.46
C HIS A 77 -12.86 8.53 -8.25
N GLU A 78 -13.90 8.73 -9.07
CA GLU A 78 -15.03 7.81 -9.14
C GLU A 78 -14.63 6.53 -9.88
N LEU A 79 -14.93 5.36 -9.30
CA LEU A 79 -14.75 4.08 -9.98
C LEU A 79 -15.82 3.90 -11.07
N PRO A 80 -15.54 3.08 -12.12
CA PRO A 80 -16.55 2.71 -13.11
C PRO A 80 -17.83 2.13 -12.48
N ASP A 81 -19.00 2.35 -13.11
CA ASP A 81 -20.31 1.96 -12.57
C ASP A 81 -20.40 0.49 -12.13
N TRP A 82 -19.79 -0.43 -12.87
CA TRP A 82 -19.81 -1.86 -12.55
C TRP A 82 -18.98 -2.21 -11.30
N MET A 83 -18.05 -1.32 -10.90
CA MET A 83 -17.26 -1.42 -9.67
C MET A 83 -17.93 -0.71 -8.48
N ASN A 84 -19.16 -0.21 -8.62
CA ASN A 84 -19.89 0.44 -7.53
C ASN A 84 -19.92 -0.36 -6.20
N PRO A 85 -19.99 -1.71 -6.18
CA PRO A 85 -19.87 -2.46 -4.92
C PRO A 85 -18.56 -2.23 -4.15
N LEU A 86 -17.49 -1.83 -4.85
CA LEU A 86 -16.17 -1.54 -4.30
C LEU A 86 -15.97 -0.07 -3.92
N ALA A 87 -16.89 0.83 -4.28
CA ALA A 87 -16.75 2.28 -4.06
C ALA A 87 -16.54 2.64 -2.58
N LYS A 88 -17.13 1.89 -1.66
CA LYS A 88 -16.96 2.08 -0.20
C LYS A 88 -15.59 1.65 0.33
N HIS A 89 -14.78 1.00 -0.50
CA HIS A 89 -13.50 0.41 -0.12
C HIS A 89 -12.34 0.97 -0.96
N VAL A 90 -12.53 2.11 -1.64
CA VAL A 90 -11.51 2.75 -2.49
C VAL A 90 -10.20 3.01 -1.72
N GLU A 91 -10.28 3.47 -0.47
CA GLU A 91 -9.13 3.67 0.43
C GLU A 91 -8.28 2.40 0.65
N ASN A 92 -8.84 1.21 0.39
CA ASN A 92 -8.17 -0.08 0.55
C ASN A 92 -7.98 -0.82 -0.79
N LEU A 93 -8.14 -0.11 -1.92
CA LEU A 93 -8.11 -0.68 -3.26
C LEU A 93 -6.86 -0.23 -4.03
N THR A 94 -6.29 -1.14 -4.81
CA THR A 94 -5.26 -0.80 -5.80
C THR A 94 -5.58 -1.52 -7.10
N ILE A 95 -5.58 -0.78 -8.21
CA ILE A 95 -5.77 -1.33 -9.55
C ILE A 95 -4.40 -1.42 -10.23
N LEU A 96 -3.90 -2.64 -10.41
CA LEU A 96 -2.63 -2.91 -11.06
C LEU A 96 -2.85 -3.59 -12.41
N GLN A 97 -2.33 -2.99 -13.48
CA GLN A 97 -2.51 -3.46 -14.85
C GLN A 97 -1.16 -3.58 -15.56
N GLY A 98 -1.13 -4.25 -16.72
CA GLY A 98 0.08 -4.35 -17.54
C GLY A 98 1.15 -5.31 -17.00
N LEU A 99 0.80 -6.18 -16.04
CA LEU A 99 1.73 -7.20 -15.54
C LEU A 99 2.07 -8.23 -16.62
N SER A 100 3.37 -8.51 -16.76
CA SER A 100 3.87 -9.50 -17.70
C SER A 100 3.61 -10.92 -17.20
N GLY A 101 2.86 -11.70 -17.98
CA GLY A 101 2.66 -13.14 -17.74
C GLY A 101 3.81 -14.03 -18.23
N LYS A 102 4.94 -13.46 -18.71
CA LYS A 102 6.04 -14.25 -19.31
C LYS A 102 6.68 -15.27 -18.37
N MET A 103 6.49 -15.12 -17.05
CA MET A 103 7.00 -16.06 -16.04
C MET A 103 5.99 -17.16 -15.68
N CYS A 104 4.75 -17.12 -16.21
CA CYS A 104 3.75 -18.14 -15.98
C CYS A 104 4.02 -19.33 -16.92
N THR A 105 4.47 -20.46 -16.35
CA THR A 105 4.61 -21.71 -17.09
C THR A 105 3.23 -22.27 -17.45
N VAL A 106 3.14 -22.94 -18.60
CA VAL A 106 1.88 -23.40 -19.20
C VAL A 106 1.07 -24.34 -18.29
N GLY A 107 -0.16 -23.92 -17.95
CA GLY A 107 -1.20 -24.77 -17.37
C GLY A 107 -2.60 -24.17 -17.57
N HIS A 108 -3.32 -24.60 -18.62
CA HIS A 108 -4.70 -24.19 -18.95
C HIS A 108 -4.94 -22.66 -19.00
N HIS A 109 -4.14 -21.94 -19.79
CA HIS A 109 -4.27 -20.48 -19.97
C HIS A 109 -4.88 -20.10 -21.31
N SER A 110 -5.73 -19.08 -21.26
CA SER A 110 -6.22 -18.29 -22.37
C SER A 110 -5.16 -17.24 -22.73
N TRP A 111 -4.57 -17.41 -23.90
CA TRP A 111 -3.57 -16.58 -24.58
C TRP A 111 -2.08 -16.87 -24.30
N CYS A 112 -1.44 -17.43 -25.35
CA CYS A 112 0.00 -17.52 -25.53
C CYS A 112 0.38 -16.61 -26.71
N SER A 113 1.34 -15.71 -26.52
CA SER A 113 2.11 -15.07 -27.59
C SER A 113 3.48 -14.70 -27.08
#